data_AF-A0A938Z003-F1
#
_entry.id   AF-A0A938Z003-F1
#
_cell.length_a   1.000
_cell.length_b   1.000
_cell.length_c   1.000
_cell.angle_alpha   90.00
_cell.angle_beta   90.00
_cell.angle_gamma   90.00
#
_symmetry.space_group_name_H-M   'P 1'
#
loop_
_entity.id
_entity.type
_entity.pdbx_description
1 polymer ?
#
loop_
_entity_poly.entity_id
_entity_poly.type
_entity_poly.pdbx_seq_one_letter_code
_entity_poly.pdbx_strand_id
1 'polypeptide(L)'
;MDEKRDEVISVLAEQLEISPISATVLIEDAVALVLDYTGREAMIDSMWVYARQLATIAYNQQGAEGEASRSEGGVSQSFLTDIPVSTQRGLNRFRKGKVVSYYAPTEE
;
A
#
# COMPACT_ATOMS: atom_id res chain seq x y z
N MET A 1 16.00 10.67 5.15
CA MET A 1 14.82 9.94 4.63
C MET A 1 13.59 10.22 5.48
N ASP A 2 13.75 10.74 6.70
CA ASP A 2 12.67 11.00 7.66
C ASP A 2 11.85 12.26 7.35
N GLU A 3 12.41 13.29 6.70
CA GLU A 3 11.65 14.51 6.37
C GLU A 3 10.40 14.25 5.52
N LYS A 4 10.49 13.35 4.52
CA LYS A 4 9.34 12.99 3.67
C LYS A 4 8.31 12.16 4.42
N ARG A 5 8.76 11.34 5.36
CA ARG A 5 7.88 10.54 6.21
C ARG A 5 7.06 11.46 7.12
N ASP A 6 7.72 12.41 7.77
CA ASP A 6 7.08 13.36 8.68
C ASP A 6 6.10 14.28 7.93
N GLU A 7 6.47 14.75 6.73
CA GLU A 7 5.59 15.51 5.84
C GLU A 7 4.32 14.72 5.48
N VAL A 8 4.46 13.44 5.17
CA VAL A 8 3.30 12.61 4.80
C VAL A 8 2.41 12.33 6.01
N ILE A 9 3.00 12.14 7.20
CA ILE A 9 2.26 11.94 8.45
C ILE A 9 1.48 13.20 8.81
N SER A 10 2.09 14.39 8.74
CA SER A 10 1.41 15.65 9.06
C SER A 10 0.26 15.92 8.09
N VAL A 11 0.49 15.75 6.79
CA VAL A 11 -0.54 15.92 5.76
C VAL A 11 -1.70 14.93 5.96
N LEU A 12 -1.41 13.66 6.30
CA LEU A 12 -2.46 12.67 6.54
C LEU A 12 -3.27 13.00 7.81
N ALA A 13 -2.59 13.40 8.89
CA ALA A 13 -3.22 13.78 10.15
C ALA A 13 -4.19 14.96 9.96
N GLU A 14 -3.77 15.98 9.20
CA GLU A 14 -4.62 17.12 8.84
C GLU A 14 -5.78 16.69 7.93
N GLN A 15 -5.53 15.87 6.92
CA GLN A 15 -6.55 15.48 5.94
C GLN A 15 -7.67 14.62 6.55
N LEU A 16 -7.33 13.73 7.49
CA LEU A 16 -8.29 12.82 8.13
C LEU A 16 -8.78 13.34 9.48
N GLU A 17 -8.31 14.51 9.92
CA GLU A 17 -8.60 15.09 11.24
C GLU A 17 -8.34 14.12 12.40
N ILE A 18 -7.25 13.34 12.31
CA ILE A 18 -6.86 12.34 13.29
C ILE A 18 -5.62 12.74 14.09
N SER A 19 -5.41 12.05 15.21
CA SER A 19 -4.17 12.19 15.99
C SER A 19 -2.93 11.86 15.14
N PRO A 20 -1.83 12.63 15.26
CA PRO A 20 -0.56 12.33 14.59
C PRO A 20 -0.02 10.93 14.89
N ILE A 21 -0.33 10.38 16.07
CA ILE A 21 0.06 9.03 16.46
C ILE A 21 -0.69 8.00 15.58
N SER A 22 -1.99 8.17 15.41
CA SER A 22 -2.80 7.30 14.53
C SER A 22 -2.35 7.39 13.08
N ALA A 23 -2.05 8.61 12.60
CA ALA A 23 -1.50 8.81 11.26
C ALA A 23 -0.14 8.11 11.08
N THR A 24 0.72 8.15 12.09
CA THR A 24 2.02 7.44 12.08
C THR A 24 1.81 5.94 11.87
N VAL A 25 0.95 5.31 12.67
CA VAL A 25 0.69 3.86 12.58
C VAL A 25 0.15 3.49 11.20
N LEU A 26 -0.83 4.23 10.70
CA LEU A 26 -1.42 3.96 9.38
C LEU A 26 -0.39 4.09 8.24
N ILE A 27 0.53 5.06 8.33
CA ILE A 27 1.59 5.23 7.34
C ILE A 27 2.65 4.13 7.48
N GLU A 28 3.01 3.71 8.68
CA GLU A 28 3.96 2.61 8.90
C GLU A 28 3.45 1.29 8.32
N ASP A 29 2.19 0.96 8.60
CA ASP A 29 1.53 -0.23 8.07
C ASP A 29 1.46 -0.18 6.53
N ALA A 30 1.08 0.98 5.98
CA ALA A 30 1.03 1.18 4.54
C ALA A 30 2.42 1.08 3.88
N VAL A 31 3.47 1.58 4.53
CA VAL A 31 4.85 1.48 4.04
C VAL A 31 5.31 0.03 4.04
N ALA A 32 5.06 -0.73 5.11
CA ALA A 32 5.39 -2.15 5.17
C ALA A 32 4.73 -2.93 4.02
N LEU A 33 3.44 -2.68 3.76
CA LEU A 33 2.69 -3.31 2.68
C LEU A 33 3.25 -2.96 1.29
N VAL A 34 3.62 -1.70 1.08
CA VAL A 34 4.20 -1.23 -0.20
C VAL A 34 5.58 -1.85 -0.44
N LEU A 35 6.41 -1.96 0.59
CA LEU A 35 7.74 -2.58 0.48
C LEU A 35 7.66 -4.07 0.21
N ASP A 36 6.75 -4.77 0.90
CA ASP A 36 6.45 -6.18 0.68
C ASP A 36 6.00 -6.42 -0.77
N TYR A 37 5.04 -5.63 -1.25
CA TYR A 37 4.52 -5.74 -2.62
C TYR A 37 5.57 -5.47 -3.70
N THR A 38 6.42 -4.46 -3.49
CA THR A 38 7.44 -4.07 -4.48
C THR A 38 8.72 -4.92 -4.40
N GLY A 39 8.90 -5.70 -3.32
CA GLY A 39 10.12 -6.44 -3.03
C GLY A 39 11.33 -5.52 -2.83
N ARG A 40 11.11 -4.34 -2.23
CA ARG A 40 12.16 -3.35 -1.94
C ARG A 40 12.39 -3.26 -0.44
N GLU A 41 13.61 -2.90 -0.06
CA GLU A 41 14.00 -2.71 1.35
C GLU A 41 13.84 -1.24 1.80
N ALA A 42 13.69 -0.31 0.85
CA ALA A 42 13.59 1.12 1.14
C ALA A 42 12.57 1.82 0.23
N MET A 43 11.88 2.81 0.81
CA MET A 43 10.92 3.66 0.13
C MET A 43 11.61 4.66 -0.80
N ILE A 44 10.98 4.93 -1.95
CA ILE A 44 11.37 6.01 -2.87
C ILE A 44 10.34 7.13 -2.74
N ASP A 45 10.73 8.38 -2.99
CA ASP A 45 9.87 9.58 -2.95
C ASP A 45 8.51 9.40 -3.63
N SER A 46 8.47 8.76 -4.80
CA SER A 46 7.24 8.52 -5.55
C SER A 46 6.34 7.42 -4.98
N MET A 47 6.85 6.60 -4.06
CA MET A 47 6.09 5.52 -3.41
C MET A 47 5.22 6.04 -2.25
N TRP A 48 5.59 7.16 -1.63
CA TRP A 48 4.87 7.76 -0.50
C TRP A 48 3.44 8.16 -0.83
N VAL A 49 3.18 8.53 -2.09
CA VAL A 49 1.82 8.83 -2.57
C VAL A 49 0.91 7.60 -2.43
N TYR A 50 1.44 6.41 -2.70
CA TYR A 50 0.69 5.15 -2.58
C TYR A 50 0.52 4.74 -1.11
N ALA A 51 1.54 4.94 -0.28
CA ALA A 51 1.43 4.70 1.16
C ALA A 51 0.33 5.58 1.79
N ARG A 52 0.26 6.87 1.44
CA ARG A 52 -0.80 7.77 1.90
C ARG A 52 -2.19 7.32 1.45
N GLN A 53 -2.33 6.90 0.19
CA GLN A 53 -3.60 6.37 -0.32
C GLN A 53 -4.04 5.11 0.42
N LEU A 54 -3.12 4.19 0.68
CA LEU A 54 -3.39 2.97 1.45
C LEU A 54 -3.79 3.29 2.89
N ALA A 55 -3.11 4.23 3.54
CA ALA A 55 -3.44 4.68 4.88
C ALA A 55 -4.86 5.28 4.95
N THR A 56 -5.26 6.10 3.97
CA THR A 56 -6.64 6.63 3.88
C THR A 56 -7.67 5.51 3.72
N ILE A 57 -7.38 4.50 2.89
CA ILE A 57 -8.29 3.38 2.67
C ILE A 57 -8.40 2.52 3.94
N ALA A 58 -7.29 2.24 4.61
CA ALA A 58 -7.27 1.50 5.86
C ALA A 58 -8.09 2.22 6.94
N TYR A 59 -7.94 3.54 7.07
CA TYR A 59 -8.75 4.35 7.98
C TYR A 59 -10.25 4.29 7.67
N ASN A 60 -10.61 4.45 6.40
CA ASN A 60 -12.01 4.39 5.97
C ASN A 60 -12.62 3.00 6.21
N GLN A 61 -11.83 1.93 6.04
CA GLN A 61 -12.27 0.56 6.32
C GLN A 61 -12.51 0.33 7.82
N GLN A 62 -11.61 0.82 8.68
CA GLN A 62 -11.80 0.76 10.15
C GLN A 62 -13.09 1.44 10.60
N GLY A 63 -13.50 2.54 9.93
CA GLY A 63 -14.78 3.20 10.20
C GLY A 63 -16.00 2.43 9.68
N ALA A 64 -15.84 1.65 8.60
CA ALA A 64 -16.93 0.97 7.89
C ALA A 64 -17.32 -0.41 8.48
N GLU A 65 -16.57 -0.94 9.45
CA GLU A 65 -16.87 -2.23 10.09
C GLU A 65 -18.24 -2.25 10.80
N GLY A 66 -18.79 -1.07 11.14
CA GLY A 66 -20.14 -0.92 11.69
C GLY A 66 -21.28 -0.89 10.65
N GLU A 67 -20.98 -0.62 9.38
CA GLU A 67 -21.98 -0.45 8.31
C GLU A 67 -21.98 -1.62 7.30
N ALA A 68 -20.96 -2.48 7.32
CA ALA A 68 -20.82 -3.65 6.45
C ALA A 68 -21.86 -4.77 6.70
N SER A 69 -22.80 -4.59 7.64
CA SER A 69 -23.97 -5.47 7.77
C SER A 69 -25.01 -5.26 6.66
N ARG A 70 -24.83 -4.28 5.75
CA ARG A 70 -25.85 -3.96 4.75
C ARG A 70 -25.27 -3.52 3.39
N SER A 71 -24.84 -4.48 2.56
CA SER A 71 -24.91 -4.44 1.09
C SER A 71 -24.55 -5.82 0.54
N GLU A 72 -25.52 -6.55 0.01
CA GLU A 72 -25.73 -6.69 -1.44
C GLU A 72 -24.69 -7.60 -2.12
N GLY A 73 -25.08 -8.88 -2.31
CA GLY A 73 -24.88 -9.58 -3.57
C GLY A 73 -23.46 -9.71 -4.13
N GLY A 74 -22.70 -10.67 -3.62
CA GLY A 74 -21.88 -11.55 -4.48
C GLY A 74 -20.65 -10.96 -5.16
N VAL A 75 -20.10 -9.82 -4.72
CA VAL A 75 -18.75 -9.41 -5.14
C VAL A 75 -17.74 -9.99 -4.17
N SER A 76 -17.21 -11.17 -4.50
CA SER A 76 -16.02 -11.72 -3.85
C SER A 76 -14.82 -10.83 -4.19
N GLN A 77 -14.61 -9.74 -3.44
CA GLN A 77 -13.27 -9.15 -3.35
C GLN A 77 -12.41 -10.17 -2.61
N SER A 78 -11.41 -10.74 -3.27
CA SER A 78 -10.50 -11.69 -2.63
C SER A 78 -9.76 -11.00 -1.48
N PHE A 79 -10.21 -11.26 -0.25
CA PHE A 79 -9.75 -10.67 1.02
C PHE A 79 -8.36 -11.14 1.47
N LEU A 80 -7.51 -11.58 0.55
CA LEU A 80 -6.14 -11.97 0.85
C LEU A 80 -5.25 -10.83 0.34
N THR A 81 -4.64 -10.03 1.22
CA THR A 81 -3.45 -9.21 0.86
C THR A 81 -3.62 -8.00 -0.09
N ASP A 82 -4.84 -7.50 -0.35
CA ASP A 82 -5.06 -6.66 -1.54
C ASP A 82 -4.84 -5.15 -1.33
N ILE A 83 -3.65 -4.67 -1.72
CA ILE A 83 -3.46 -3.28 -2.19
C ILE A 83 -4.49 -3.04 -3.32
N PRO A 84 -5.27 -1.94 -3.35
CA PRO A 84 -6.24 -1.69 -4.41
C PRO A 84 -5.62 -1.73 -5.81
N VAL A 85 -6.34 -2.28 -6.80
CA VAL A 85 -5.85 -2.44 -8.19
C VAL A 85 -5.35 -1.12 -8.80
N SER A 86 -5.96 0.02 -8.43
CA SER A 86 -5.50 1.36 -8.82
C SER A 86 -4.10 1.66 -8.32
N THR A 87 -3.82 1.36 -7.06
CA THR A 87 -2.51 1.51 -6.40
C THR A 87 -1.50 0.50 -6.93
N GLN A 88 -1.91 -0.76 -7.15
CA GLN A 88 -1.07 -1.81 -7.73
C GLN A 88 -0.48 -1.40 -9.09
N ARG A 89 -1.29 -0.84 -10.00
CA ARG A 89 -0.80 -0.37 -11.31
C ARG A 89 0.32 0.66 -11.17
N GLY A 90 0.20 1.55 -10.20
CA GLY A 90 1.21 2.55 -9.90
C GLY A 90 2.46 1.99 -9.23
N LEU A 91 2.32 0.91 -8.45
CA LEU A 91 3.42 0.22 -7.77
C LEU A 91 4.18 -0.77 -8.66
N ASN A 92 3.54 -1.33 -9.69
CA ASN A 92 4.14 -2.32 -10.59
C ASN A 92 5.45 -1.84 -11.23
N ARG A 93 5.58 -0.53 -11.53
CA ARG A 93 6.82 0.06 -12.07
C ARG A 93 8.00 0.03 -11.09
N PHE A 94 7.73 -0.10 -9.79
CA PHE A 94 8.77 -0.17 -8.77
C PHE A 94 9.12 -1.61 -8.38
N ARG A 95 8.36 -2.61 -8.84
CA ARG A 95 8.59 -4.01 -8.48
C ARG A 95 9.92 -4.50 -9.03
N LYS A 96 10.79 -5.03 -8.18
CA LYS A 96 12.04 -5.67 -8.63
C LYS A 96 11.67 -6.96 -9.36
N GLY A 97 11.94 -7.02 -10.67
CA GLY A 97 11.76 -8.23 -11.46
C GLY A 97 12.75 -9.30 -11.03
N LYS A 98 12.27 -10.54 -10.81
CA LYS A 98 13.15 -11.70 -10.64
C LYS A 98 13.72 -12.04 -12.02
N VAL A 99 15.03 -11.85 -12.22
CA VAL A 99 15.71 -12.29 -13.44
C VAL A 99 15.79 -13.81 -13.38
N VAL A 100 15.02 -14.48 -14.24
CA VAL A 100 15.15 -15.93 -14.47
C VAL A 100 16.11 -16.11 -15.63
N SER A 101 17.28 -16.69 -15.35
CA SER A 101 18.23 -17.07 -16.41
C SER A 101 17.62 -18.23 -17.19
N TYR A 102 17.23 -17.98 -18.43
CA TYR A 102 16.85 -19.04 -19.35
C TYR A 102 18.13 -19.69 -19.85
N TYR A 103 18.51 -20.85 -19.31
CA TYR A 103 19.54 -21.67 -19.95
C TYR A 103 18.93 -22.24 -21.22
N ALA A 104 19.47 -21.83 -22.37
CA ALA A 104 19.20 -22.53 -23.62
C ALA A 104 19.78 -23.95 -23.47
N PRO A 105 18.99 -25.02 -23.68
CA PRO A 105 19.56 -26.36 -23.76
C PRO A 105 20.48 -26.38 -24.98
N THR A 106 21.78 -26.56 -24.75
CA THR A 106 22.71 -26.91 -25.82
C THR A 106 22.30 -28.27 -26.36
N GLU A 107 21.80 -28.30 -27.59
CA GLU A 107 21.58 -29.54 -28.34
C GLU A 107 22.95 -30.22 -28.56
N GLU A 108 23.10 -31.45 -28.05
CA GLU A 108 24.22 -32.36 -28.31
C GLU A 108 24.08 -33.07 -29.66
#